data_AF-A0A7Y1TEM0-F1
#
_entry.id   AF-A0A7Y1TEM0-F1
#
_cell.length_a   1.000
_cell.length_b   1.000
_cell.length_c   1.000
_cell.angle_alpha   90.00
_cell.angle_beta   90.00
_cell.angle_gamma   90.00
#
_symmetry.space_group_name_H-M   'P 1'
#
loop_
_entity.id
_entity.type
_entity.pdbx_description
1 polymer ?
#
loop_
_entity_poly.entity_id
_entity_poly.type
_entity_poly.pdbx_seq_one_letter_code
_entity_poly.pdbx_strand_id
1 'polypeptide(L)' 'MAKTKISTLNLRIQPGVKDAVREAAAREHRSVANMVEMLIRRHCEQAGISVPEQNELFPGNQNG' A
#
# COMPACT_ATOMS: atom_id res chain seq x y z
N MET A 1 -9.78 8.31 -16.42
CA MET A 1 -8.89 7.52 -15.55
C MET A 1 -9.62 7.27 -14.25
N ALA A 2 -9.87 6.00 -13.89
CA ALA A 2 -10.67 5.66 -12.72
C ALA A 2 -10.03 6.22 -11.44
N LYS A 3 -10.81 6.89 -10.59
CA LYS A 3 -10.34 7.42 -9.30
C LYS A 3 -9.98 6.23 -8.39
N THR A 4 -8.68 5.97 -8.22
CA THR A 4 -8.17 5.09 -7.17
C THR A 4 -8.69 5.59 -5.82
N LYS A 5 -9.53 4.81 -5.13
CA LYS A 5 -10.07 5.21 -3.82
C LYS A 5 -8.98 5.03 -2.77
N ILE A 6 -8.48 6.12 -2.21
CA ILE A 6 -7.44 6.05 -1.18
C ILE A 6 -8.11 5.97 0.19
N SER A 7 -7.73 4.98 1.00
CA SER A 7 -8.10 4.89 2.42
C SER A 7 -6.87 5.18 3.29
N THR A 8 -7.05 5.92 4.38
CA THR A 8 -5.95 6.30 5.28
C THR A 8 -5.67 5.20 6.31
N LEU A 9 -4.42 4.75 6.42
CA LEU A 9 -3.94 3.82 7.45
C LEU A 9 -3.11 4.57 8.49
N ASN A 10 -3.60 4.63 9.74
CA ASN A 10 -2.84 5.20 10.86
C ASN A 10 -1.97 4.12 11.52
N LEU A 11 -0.64 4.27 11.44
CA LEU A 11 0.33 3.29 11.93
C LEU A 11 1.15 3.87 13.10
N ARG A 12 1.26 3.12 14.20
CA ARG A 12 2.20 3.41 15.29
C ARG A 12 3.35 2.42 15.23
N ILE A 13 4.58 2.93 15.15
CA ILE A 13 5.81 2.14 15.10
C ILE A 13 6.90 2.80 15.94
N GLN A 14 7.91 2.00 16.29
CA GLN A 14 9.12 2.49 16.95
C GLN A 14 9.83 3.55 16.08
N PRO A 15 10.42 4.60 16.67
CA PRO A 15 11.08 5.66 15.92
C PRO A 15 12.21 5.13 15.01
N GLY A 16 13.04 4.20 15.49
CA GLY A 16 14.10 3.60 14.66
C GLY A 16 13.58 2.86 13.42
N VAL A 17 12.38 2.25 13.50
CA VAL A 17 11.74 1.59 12.34
C VAL A 17 11.24 2.63 11.34
N LYS A 18 10.74 3.77 11.82
CA LYS A 18 10.32 4.89 10.97
C LYS A 18 11.50 5.45 10.16
N ASP A 19 12.67 5.58 10.79
CA ASP A 19 13.87 6.06 10.10
C ASP A 19 14.38 5.03 9.08
N ALA A 20 14.39 3.75 9.44
CA ALA A 20 14.78 2.66 8.54
C ALA A 20 13.88 2.59 7.29
N VAL A 21 12.55 2.66 7.44
CA VAL A 21 11.63 2.62 6.28
C VAL A 21 11.77 3.87 5.42
N ARG A 22 12.10 5.02 6.02
CA ARG A 22 12.35 6.26 5.27
C ARG A 22 13.60 6.13 4.40
N GLU A 23 14.67 5.57 4.95
CA GLU A 23 15.89 5.35 4.19
C GLU A 23 15.70 4.31 3.07
N ALA A 24 15.00 3.20 3.37
CA ALA A 24 14.67 2.20 2.36
C ALA A 24 13.84 2.80 1.21
N ALA A 25 12.81 3.58 1.53
CA ALA A 25 11.98 4.25 0.55
C ALA A 25 12.79 5.23 -0.32
N ALA A 26 13.72 5.98 0.29
CA ALA A 26 14.59 6.91 -0.42
C ALA A 26 15.54 6.19 -1.40
N ARG A 27 16.12 5.04 -0.99
CA ARG A 27 16.98 4.21 -1.86
C ARG A 27 16.25 3.66 -3.08
N GLU A 28 14.96 3.38 -2.95
CA GLU A 28 14.11 2.88 -4.05
C GLU A 28 13.40 3.98 -4.83
N HIS A 29 13.66 5.26 -4.53
CA HIS A 29 12.99 6.42 -5.15
C HIS A 29 11.46 6.38 -5.03
N ARG A 30 10.93 5.83 -3.93
CA ARG A 30 9.48 5.75 -3.66
C ARG A 30 9.11 6.51 -2.38
N SER A 31 7.83 6.84 -2.24
CA SER A 31 7.31 7.39 -0.99
C SER A 31 7.28 6.31 0.10
N VAL A 32 7.33 6.73 1.38
CA VAL A 32 7.17 5.82 2.52
C VAL A 32 5.81 5.10 2.46
N ALA A 33 4.75 5.79 1.99
CA ALA A 33 3.44 5.17 1.81
C ALA A 33 3.49 4.01 0.80
N ASN A 34 4.10 4.20 -0.37
CA ASN A 34 4.25 3.13 -1.36
C ASN A 34 5.14 2.00 -0.85
N MET A 35 6.20 2.33 -0.11
CA MET A 35 7.06 1.32 0.51
C MET A 35 6.27 0.44 1.49
N VAL A 36 5.49 1.08 2.38
CA VAL A 36 4.64 0.38 3.34
C VAL A 36 3.57 -0.45 2.63
N GLU A 37 2.94 0.08 1.58
CA GLU A 37 1.96 -0.68 0.80
C GLU A 37 2.58 -1.93 0.16
N MET A 38 3.76 -1.82 -0.45
CA MET A 38 4.48 -2.97 -1.02
C MET A 38 4.82 -4.02 0.05
N LEU A 39 5.30 -3.58 1.21
CA LEU A 39 5.63 -4.47 2.33
C LEU A 39 4.38 -5.21 2.84
N ILE A 40 3.25 -4.52 2.95
CA ILE A 40 1.97 -5.12 3.35
C ILE A 40 1.52 -6.14 2.30
N ARG A 41 1.52 -5.78 1.02
CA ARG A 41 1.12 -6.69 -0.08
C ARG A 41 1.97 -7.97 -0.08
N ARG A 42 3.30 -7.82 -0.03
CA ARG A 42 4.22 -8.95 0.02
C ARG A 42 3.96 -9.85 1.23
N HIS A 43 3.72 -9.26 2.40
CA HIS A 43 3.42 -10.03 3.60
C HIS A 43 2.10 -10.81 3.45
N CYS A 44 1.06 -10.16 2.92
CA CYS A 44 -0.23 -10.80 2.64
C CYS A 44 -0.09 -11.94 1.63
N GLU A 45 0.64 -11.75 0.53
CA GLU A 45 0.92 -12.79 -0.46
C GLU A 45 1.62 -14.01 0.17
N GLN A 46 2.64 -13.76 1.00
CA GLN A 46 3.35 -14.83 1.71
C GLN A 46 2.48 -15.54 2.76
N ALA A 47 1.51 -14.84 3.33
CA ALA A 47 0.54 -15.38 4.28
C ALA A 47 -0.68 -16.04 3.61
N GLY A 48 -0.78 -16.01 2.27
CA GLY A 48 -1.94 -16.51 1.53
C GLY A 48 -3.19 -15.64 1.65
N ILE A 49 -3.04 -14.36 2.04
CA ILE A 49 -4.11 -13.38 2.15
C ILE A 49 -4.25 -12.67 0.81
N SER A 50 -5.36 -12.90 0.11
CA SER A 50 -5.66 -12.19 -1.14
C SER A 50 -5.92 -10.71 -0.85
N VAL A 51 -5.08 -9.83 -1.41
CA VAL A 51 -5.31 -8.38 -1.43
C VAL A 51 -5.92 -8.04 -2.78
N PRO A 52 -7.26 -7.91 -2.89
CA PRO A 52 -7.90 -7.62 -4.15
C PRO A 52 -7.45 -6.26 -4.67
N GLU A 53 -7.22 -6.17 -5.98
CA GLU A 53 -6.94 -4.87 -6.58
C GLU A 53 -8.17 -3.98 -6.48
N GLN A 54 -7.96 -2.66 -6.37
CA GLN A 54 -9.08 -1.71 -6.23
C GLN A 54 -10.09 -1.79 -7.38
N ASN A 55 -9.65 -2.26 -8.54
CA ASN A 55 -10.51 -2.51 -9.70
C ASN A 55 -11.47 -3.70 -9.51
N GLU A 56 -11.12 -4.66 -8.66
CA GLU A 56 -11.93 -5.85 -8.35
C GLU A 56 -12.93 -5.59 -7.20
N LEU A 57 -12.56 -4.73 -6.24
CA LEU A 57 -13.40 -4.37 -5.09
C LEU A 57 -14.59 -3.49 -5.45
N PHE A 58 -14.44 -2.68 -6.50
CA PHE A 58 -15.49 -1.79 -6.98
C PHE A 58 -15.54 -1.92 -8.50
N PRO A 59 -16.21 -2.95 -9.05
CA PRO A 59 -16.46 -3.00 -10.48
C PRO A 59 -17.21 -1.72 -10.82
N GLY A 60 -16.55 -0.82 -11.53
CA GLY A 60 -17.16 0.43 -11.95
C GLY A 60 -18.44 0.09 -12.69
N ASN A 61 -19.56 0.63 -12.23
CA ASN A 61 -20.79 0.64 -13.01
C ASN A 61 -20.50 1.39 -14.31
N GLN A 62 -20.12 0.65 -15.36
CA GLN A 62 -19.96 1.13 -16.72
C GLN A 62 -21.35 1.43 -17.28
N ASN A 63 -21.95 2.55 -16.88
CA ASN A 63 -23.16 3.07 -17.51
C ASN A 63 -23.11 4.60 -17.49
N GLY A 64 -23.06 5.20 -18.68
CA GLY A 64 -23.09 6.65 -18.92
C GLY A 64 -22.26 7.04 -20.11
#